data_AF-H9ZZQ0-F1
#
_entry.id   AF-H9ZZQ0-F1
#
_cell.length_a   1.000
_cell.length_b   1.000
_cell.length_c   1.000
_cell.angle_alpha   90.00
_cell.angle_beta   90.00
_cell.angle_gamma   90.00
#
_symmetry.space_group_name_H-M   'P 1'
#
loop_
_entity.id
_entity.type
_entity.pdbx_description
1 polymer ?
#
loop_
_entity_poly.entity_id
_entity_poly.type
_entity_poly.pdbx_seq_one_letter_code
_entity_poly.pdbx_strand_id
1 'polypeptide(L)'
;MLREIISFLANTIINSIFINPSVPHRRAHIFSKLLFVISIAVPFYERPILGFFFIAEIFLIYLLSAKSFLEPTSMIIISSIPAFWMAISGMIVFALSGTISISWFAEILYKTLFYSLIAMLTVSLITPSDISSILRFFTKKIAYPYLLWSLIPYQLKDAVISLKVQELKKSPVSSSVFVVFSEQLERSDQITIANIHRLESNIKRFIYKRRSKKFTLFFFILFVINFALMLIFQYINL
;
A
#
# COMPACT_ATOMS: atom_id res chain seq x y z
N MET A 1 -18.43 13.32 -14.62
CA MET A 1 -18.38 11.85 -14.46
C MET A 1 -16.98 11.25 -14.58
N LEU A 2 -16.37 11.07 -15.77
CA LEU A 2 -15.05 10.39 -15.87
C LEU A 2 -13.93 11.06 -15.03
N ARG A 3 -13.91 12.39 -14.98
CA ARG A 3 -12.94 13.17 -14.19
C ARG A 3 -13.09 12.97 -12.69
N GLU A 4 -14.32 12.97 -12.22
CA GLU A 4 -14.65 12.75 -10.81
C GLU A 4 -14.24 11.34 -10.39
N ILE A 5 -14.47 10.33 -11.25
CA ILE A 5 -14.03 8.96 -11.02
C ILE A 5 -12.50 8.89 -10.91
N ILE A 6 -11.76 9.50 -11.84
CA ILE A 6 -10.28 9.51 -11.82
C ILE A 6 -9.76 10.23 -10.57
N SER A 7 -10.33 11.40 -10.23
CA SER A 7 -9.96 12.17 -9.05
C SER A 7 -10.26 11.41 -7.76
N PHE A 8 -11.42 10.74 -7.68
CA PHE A 8 -11.80 9.88 -6.56
C PHE A 8 -10.83 8.72 -6.40
N LEU A 9 -10.54 7.98 -7.48
CA LEU A 9 -9.60 6.85 -7.45
C LEU A 9 -8.20 7.31 -7.04
N ALA A 10 -7.68 8.41 -7.61
CA ALA A 10 -6.37 8.95 -7.26
C ALA A 10 -6.29 9.33 -5.78
N ASN A 11 -7.32 10.00 -5.22
CA ASN A 11 -7.37 10.33 -3.80
C ASN A 11 -7.44 9.06 -2.93
N THR A 12 -8.21 8.06 -3.34
CA THR A 12 -8.32 6.78 -2.64
C THR A 12 -6.96 6.05 -2.63
N ILE A 13 -6.21 6.10 -3.74
CA ILE A 13 -4.87 5.51 -3.85
C ILE A 13 -3.88 6.24 -2.96
N ILE A 14 -3.90 7.58 -2.97
CA ILE A 14 -3.06 8.40 -2.08
C ILE A 14 -3.32 8.05 -0.62
N ASN A 15 -4.59 7.97 -0.22
CA ASN A 15 -4.98 7.73 1.17
C ASN A 15 -4.70 6.30 1.64
N SER A 16 -4.73 5.31 0.75
CA SER A 16 -4.51 3.90 1.10
C SER A 16 -3.02 3.51 1.08
N ILE A 17 -2.25 3.97 0.10
CA ILE A 17 -0.85 3.55 -0.12
C ILE A 17 0.14 4.55 0.47
N PHE A 18 -0.14 5.85 0.32
CA PHE A 18 0.84 6.91 0.62
C PHE A 18 0.52 7.62 1.94
N ILE A 19 0.19 6.81 2.95
CA ILE A 19 0.01 7.26 4.34
C ILE A 19 1.20 8.11 4.77
N ASN A 20 0.93 9.21 5.47
CA ASN A 20 1.93 10.21 5.82
C ASN A 20 3.21 9.55 6.39
N PRO A 21 4.43 9.85 5.88
CA PRO A 21 5.67 9.24 6.38
C PRO A 21 5.96 9.56 7.86
N SER A 22 5.20 10.49 8.45
CA SER A 22 5.20 10.75 9.90
C SER A 22 4.52 9.66 10.73
N VAL A 23 3.79 8.70 10.13
CA VAL A 23 3.04 7.72 10.92
C VAL A 23 3.99 6.76 11.67
N PRO A 24 3.82 6.58 12.99
CA PRO A 24 4.77 5.84 13.83
C PRO A 24 5.02 4.37 13.45
N HIS A 25 4.01 3.63 12.98
CA HIS A 25 4.16 2.20 12.65
C HIS A 25 5.08 1.97 11.44
N ARG A 26 5.12 2.92 10.49
CA ARG A 26 6.04 2.87 9.33
C ARG A 26 7.50 2.87 9.75
N ARG A 27 7.80 3.45 10.92
CA ARG A 27 9.16 3.52 11.50
C ARG A 27 9.56 2.25 12.27
N ALA A 28 8.72 1.22 12.33
CA ALA A 28 9.08 -0.07 12.89
C ALA A 28 10.16 -0.75 12.03
N HIS A 29 10.89 -1.69 12.64
CA HIS A 29 11.89 -2.46 11.93
C HIS A 29 11.26 -3.23 10.75
N ILE A 30 11.97 -3.29 9.62
CA ILE A 30 11.47 -3.99 8.44
C ILE A 30 11.21 -5.49 8.70
N PHE A 31 12.16 -6.17 9.36
CA PHE A 31 11.97 -7.58 9.75
C PHE A 31 10.73 -7.83 10.60
N SER A 32 10.41 -7.00 11.59
CA SER A 32 9.19 -7.23 12.39
C SER A 32 7.91 -7.06 11.56
N LYS A 33 7.91 -6.13 10.59
CA LYS A 33 6.80 -5.93 9.66
C LYS A 33 6.64 -7.13 8.72
N LEU A 34 7.74 -7.65 8.18
CA LEU A 34 7.72 -8.82 7.30
C LEU A 34 7.30 -10.09 8.04
N LEU A 35 7.84 -10.34 9.24
CA LEU A 35 7.42 -11.46 10.09
C LEU A 35 5.92 -11.41 10.36
N PHE A 36 5.41 -10.24 10.74
CA PHE A 36 3.99 -10.02 10.96
C PHE A 36 3.15 -10.34 9.71
N VAL A 37 3.51 -9.79 8.54
CA VAL A 37 2.79 -10.08 7.28
C VAL A 37 2.80 -11.58 6.95
N ILE A 38 3.95 -12.25 7.13
CA ILE A 38 4.08 -13.69 6.90
C ILE A 38 3.19 -14.48 7.87
N SER A 39 3.14 -14.10 9.15
CA SER A 39 2.31 -14.77 10.16
C SER A 39 0.81 -14.65 9.92
N ILE A 40 0.37 -13.75 9.05
CA ILE A 40 -1.02 -13.64 8.63
C ILE A 40 -1.25 -14.38 7.30
N ALA A 41 -0.32 -14.22 6.35
CA ALA A 41 -0.48 -14.79 5.01
C ALA A 41 -0.43 -16.33 5.00
N VAL A 42 0.51 -16.92 5.75
CA VAL A 42 0.71 -18.39 5.75
C VAL A 42 -0.48 -19.13 6.37
N PRO A 43 -0.97 -18.77 7.58
CA PRO A 43 -2.07 -19.52 8.18
C PRO A 43 -3.38 -19.36 7.42
N PHE A 44 -3.60 -18.24 6.72
CA PHE A 44 -4.77 -18.09 5.87
C PHE A 44 -4.77 -19.03 4.66
N TYR A 45 -3.60 -19.28 4.07
CA TYR A 45 -3.47 -20.22 2.96
C TYR A 45 -3.85 -21.64 3.39
N GLU A 46 -3.39 -22.06 4.58
CA GLU A 46 -3.71 -23.38 5.13
C GLU A 46 -5.15 -23.48 5.65
N ARG A 47 -5.63 -22.43 6.34
CA ARG A 47 -6.92 -22.40 7.04
C ARG A 47 -7.63 -21.07 6.76
N PRO A 48 -8.40 -20.98 5.66
CA PRO A 48 -9.11 -19.75 5.29
C PRO A 48 -10.08 -19.25 6.37
N ILE A 49 -10.56 -20.12 7.26
CA ILE A 49 -11.50 -19.75 8.33
C ILE A 49 -10.90 -18.72 9.30
N LEU A 50 -9.57 -18.69 9.45
CA LEU A 50 -8.86 -17.70 10.26
C LEU A 50 -8.84 -16.31 9.63
N GLY A 51 -9.18 -16.19 8.34
CA GLY A 51 -9.07 -14.93 7.63
C GLY A 51 -9.98 -13.83 8.17
N PHE A 52 -11.10 -14.15 8.82
CA PHE A 52 -11.92 -13.13 9.48
C PHE A 52 -11.17 -12.45 10.64
N PHE A 53 -10.47 -13.23 11.46
CA PHE A 53 -9.64 -12.71 12.55
C PHE A 53 -8.51 -11.84 11.99
N PHE A 54 -7.84 -12.31 10.95
CA PHE A 54 -6.76 -11.56 10.31
C PHE A 54 -7.23 -10.29 9.60
N ILE A 55 -8.39 -10.29 8.94
CA ILE A 55 -8.97 -9.07 8.36
C ILE A 55 -9.29 -8.06 9.47
N ALA A 56 -9.84 -8.51 10.60
CA ALA A 56 -10.09 -7.66 11.75
C ALA A 56 -8.79 -7.09 12.34
N GLU A 57 -7.73 -7.90 12.42
CA GLU A 57 -6.40 -7.46 12.87
C GLU A 57 -5.79 -6.41 11.94
N ILE A 58 -5.86 -6.63 10.61
CA ILE A 58 -5.45 -5.64 9.61
C ILE A 58 -6.21 -4.33 9.86
N PHE A 59 -7.53 -4.40 9.97
CA PHE A 59 -8.36 -3.21 10.20
C PHE A 59 -8.01 -2.49 11.52
N LEU A 60 -7.74 -3.24 12.58
CA LEU A 60 -7.32 -2.71 13.87
C LEU A 60 -5.97 -1.97 13.78
N ILE A 61 -4.99 -2.51 13.06
CA ILE A 61 -3.70 -1.84 12.84
C ILE A 61 -3.90 -0.52 12.13
N TYR A 62 -4.79 -0.50 11.13
CA TYR A 62 -5.12 0.73 10.41
C TYR A 62 -5.88 1.72 11.30
N LEU A 63 -6.87 1.30 12.06
CA LEU A 63 -7.58 2.20 12.98
C LEU A 63 -6.65 2.82 14.03
N LEU A 64 -5.73 2.02 14.60
CA LEU A 64 -4.76 2.50 15.59
C LEU A 64 -3.71 3.44 14.99
N SER A 65 -3.58 3.47 13.66
CA SER A 65 -2.54 4.24 12.99
C SER A 65 -3.03 5.36 12.10
N ALA A 66 -4.29 5.32 11.71
CA ALA A 66 -4.87 6.28 10.81
C ALA A 66 -5.06 7.60 11.52
N LYS A 67 -4.66 8.69 10.86
CA LYS A 67 -5.03 10.04 11.32
C LYS A 67 -6.51 10.32 11.00
N SER A 68 -7.11 9.54 10.11
CA SER A 68 -8.50 9.69 9.68
C SER A 68 -9.11 8.34 9.25
N PHE A 69 -10.41 8.17 9.46
CA PHE A 69 -11.16 6.98 8.98
C PHE A 69 -11.11 6.78 7.46
N LEU A 70 -10.66 7.78 6.70
CA LEU A 70 -10.51 7.71 5.25
C LEU A 70 -9.42 6.71 4.81
N GLU A 71 -8.40 6.47 5.64
CA GLU A 71 -7.29 5.56 5.30
C GLU A 71 -7.74 4.08 5.24
N PRO A 72 -8.35 3.49 6.31
CA PRO A 72 -8.81 2.10 6.26
C PRO A 72 -9.92 1.87 5.23
N THR A 73 -10.83 2.84 5.06
CA THR A 73 -11.91 2.74 4.07
C THR A 73 -11.38 2.76 2.64
N SER A 74 -10.41 3.63 2.34
CA SER A 74 -9.76 3.68 1.02
C SER A 74 -9.07 2.38 0.66
N MET A 75 -8.47 1.72 1.65
CA MET A 75 -7.80 0.44 1.46
C MET A 75 -8.79 -0.68 1.12
N ILE A 76 -9.94 -0.74 1.81
CA ILE A 76 -11.00 -1.70 1.50
C ILE A 76 -11.54 -1.47 0.09
N ILE A 77 -11.79 -0.21 -0.28
CA ILE A 77 -12.27 0.15 -1.63
C ILE A 77 -11.28 -0.31 -2.70
N ILE A 78 -9.98 -0.06 -2.51
CA ILE A 78 -8.98 -0.46 -3.51
C ILE A 78 -8.79 -1.97 -3.55
N SER A 79 -8.83 -2.63 -2.39
CA SER A 79 -8.68 -4.09 -2.30
C SER A 79 -9.91 -4.83 -2.85
N SER A 80 -11.09 -4.21 -2.85
CA SER A 80 -12.30 -4.81 -3.38
C SER A 80 -12.34 -4.80 -4.92
N ILE A 81 -11.68 -3.85 -5.59
CA ILE A 81 -11.62 -3.79 -7.05
C ILE A 81 -11.10 -5.10 -7.67
N PRO A 82 -9.88 -5.58 -7.34
CA PRO A 82 -9.39 -6.86 -7.87
C PRO A 82 -10.22 -8.04 -7.35
N ALA A 83 -10.76 -7.97 -6.12
CA ALA A 83 -11.61 -9.04 -5.59
C ALA A 83 -12.89 -9.23 -6.39
N PHE A 84 -13.62 -8.14 -6.68
CA PHE A 84 -14.82 -8.17 -7.51
C PHE A 84 -14.49 -8.57 -8.94
N TRP A 85 -13.41 -8.05 -9.52
CA TRP A 85 -12.99 -8.43 -10.86
C TRP A 85 -12.71 -9.93 -10.98
N MET A 86 -11.95 -10.51 -10.03
CA MET A 86 -11.66 -11.94 -10.01
C MET A 86 -12.89 -12.80 -9.74
N ALA A 87 -13.77 -12.36 -8.83
CA ALA A 87 -14.99 -13.08 -8.52
C ALA A 87 -15.99 -13.09 -9.70
N ILE A 88 -16.14 -11.96 -10.41
CA ILE A 88 -16.99 -11.84 -11.60
C ILE A 88 -16.42 -12.67 -12.76
N SER A 89 -15.11 -12.54 -13.03
CA SER A 89 -14.47 -13.33 -14.10
C SER A 89 -14.55 -14.83 -13.81
N GLY A 90 -14.34 -15.24 -12.56
CA GLY A 90 -14.57 -16.61 -12.10
C GLY A 90 -16.00 -17.07 -12.38
N MET A 91 -17.01 -16.27 -12.00
CA MET A 91 -18.41 -16.60 -12.30
C MET A 91 -18.70 -16.77 -13.78
N ILE A 92 -18.12 -15.93 -14.65
CA ILE A 92 -18.31 -16.04 -16.10
C ILE A 92 -17.74 -17.39 -16.59
N VAL A 93 -16.54 -17.77 -16.15
CA VAL A 93 -15.92 -19.06 -16.50
C VAL A 93 -16.76 -20.24 -15.99
N PHE A 94 -17.28 -20.14 -14.76
CA PHE A 94 -18.14 -21.19 -14.18
C PHE A 94 -19.52 -21.29 -14.85
N ALA A 95 -20.08 -20.16 -15.29
CA ALA A 95 -21.32 -20.14 -16.07
C ALA A 95 -21.13 -20.82 -17.43
N LEU A 96 -19.98 -20.61 -18.09
CA LEU A 96 -19.65 -21.26 -19.36
C LEU A 96 -19.41 -22.77 -19.22
N SER A 97 -19.00 -23.24 -18.04
CA SER A 97 -18.81 -24.67 -17.74
C SER A 97 -20.06 -25.36 -17.16
N GLY A 98 -21.17 -24.63 -17.00
CA GLY A 98 -22.45 -25.18 -16.55
C GLY A 98 -22.57 -25.40 -15.04
N THR A 99 -21.55 -25.05 -14.25
CA THR A 99 -21.55 -25.21 -12.80
C THR A 99 -21.56 -23.85 -12.10
N ILE A 100 -22.74 -23.23 -11.99
CA ILE A 100 -22.89 -21.98 -11.24
C ILE A 100 -23.19 -22.32 -9.79
N SER A 101 -22.29 -21.97 -8.87
CA SER A 101 -22.64 -21.91 -7.45
C SER A 101 -22.14 -20.63 -6.81
N ILE A 102 -23.05 -20.03 -6.02
CA ILE A 102 -22.82 -18.80 -5.27
C ILE A 102 -21.70 -18.98 -4.23
N SER A 103 -21.50 -20.21 -3.73
CA SER A 103 -20.43 -20.50 -2.76
C SER A 103 -19.04 -20.23 -3.35
N TRP A 104 -18.82 -20.57 -4.61
CA TRP A 104 -17.55 -20.31 -5.30
C TRP A 104 -17.28 -18.83 -5.50
N PHE A 105 -18.33 -18.06 -5.83
CA PHE A 105 -18.21 -16.60 -5.92
C PHE A 105 -17.79 -16.00 -4.59
N ALA A 106 -18.45 -16.38 -3.50
CA ALA A 106 -18.14 -15.90 -2.16
C ALA A 106 -16.71 -16.30 -1.75
N GLU A 107 -16.28 -17.53 -2.06
CA GLU A 107 -14.94 -18.02 -1.74
C GLU A 107 -13.84 -17.26 -2.51
N ILE A 108 -14.02 -17.06 -3.82
CA ILE A 108 -13.07 -16.30 -4.65
C ILE A 108 -13.01 -14.85 -4.16
N LEU A 109 -14.17 -14.22 -3.96
CA LEU A 109 -14.25 -12.85 -3.47
C LEU A 109 -13.50 -12.72 -2.14
N TYR A 110 -13.75 -13.63 -1.19
CA TYR A 110 -13.11 -13.65 0.12
C TYR A 110 -11.59 -13.82 0.04
N LYS A 111 -11.11 -14.84 -0.69
CA LYS A 111 -9.68 -15.11 -0.85
C LYS A 111 -8.97 -13.96 -1.56
N THR A 112 -9.52 -13.45 -2.66
CA THR A 112 -8.91 -12.34 -3.39
C THR A 112 -8.93 -11.04 -2.59
N LEU A 113 -10.01 -10.75 -1.86
CA LEU A 113 -10.08 -9.59 -0.97
C LEU A 113 -8.99 -9.67 0.09
N PHE A 114 -8.81 -10.84 0.71
CA PHE A 114 -7.79 -11.05 1.72
C PHE A 114 -6.37 -10.81 1.18
N TYR A 115 -6.00 -11.44 0.06
CA TYR A 115 -4.69 -11.24 -0.54
C TYR A 115 -4.46 -9.79 -0.98
N SER A 116 -5.51 -9.13 -1.48
CA SER A 116 -5.44 -7.71 -1.87
C SER A 116 -5.23 -6.81 -0.65
N LEU A 117 -5.91 -7.09 0.47
CA LEU A 117 -5.71 -6.38 1.73
C LEU A 117 -4.30 -6.61 2.28
N ILE A 118 -3.76 -7.83 2.25
CA ILE A 118 -2.38 -8.10 2.67
C ILE A 118 -1.38 -7.36 1.77
N ALA A 119 -1.58 -7.38 0.46
CA ALA A 119 -0.70 -6.68 -0.47
C ALA A 119 -0.70 -5.18 -0.16
N MET A 120 -1.89 -4.58 0.02
CA MET A 120 -2.03 -3.18 0.39
C MET A 120 -1.41 -2.87 1.76
N LEU A 121 -1.54 -3.76 2.74
CA LEU A 121 -0.92 -3.64 4.06
C LEU A 121 0.61 -3.66 3.93
N THR A 122 1.14 -4.57 3.13
CA THR A 122 2.58 -4.70 2.90
C THR A 122 3.14 -3.43 2.28
N VAL A 123 2.49 -2.92 1.22
CA VAL A 123 2.88 -1.68 0.55
C VAL A 123 2.74 -0.48 1.49
N SER A 124 1.72 -0.43 2.35
CA SER A 124 1.53 0.67 3.29
C SER A 124 2.52 0.64 4.47
N LEU A 125 2.97 -0.54 4.89
CA LEU A 125 3.90 -0.71 6.00
C LEU A 125 5.35 -0.47 5.58
N ILE A 126 5.69 -0.81 4.34
CA ILE A 126 7.04 -0.68 3.78
C ILE A 126 7.29 0.77 3.34
N THR A 127 8.33 1.38 3.89
CA THR A 127 8.73 2.74 3.48
C THR A 127 9.73 2.71 2.32
N PRO A 128 9.89 3.81 1.55
CA PRO A 128 10.97 3.91 0.57
C PRO A 128 12.35 3.59 1.17
N SER A 129 12.58 3.99 2.42
CA SER A 129 13.81 3.69 3.17
C SER A 129 14.00 2.20 3.49
N ASP A 130 12.90 1.46 3.64
CA ASP A 130 12.94 0.02 3.86
C ASP A 130 13.26 -0.72 2.56
N ILE A 131 12.61 -0.32 1.45
CA ILE A 131 12.93 -0.82 0.10
C ILE A 131 14.38 -0.55 -0.23
N SER A 132 14.86 0.67 0.04
CA SER A 132 16.23 1.05 -0.22
C SER A 132 17.21 0.22 0.61
N SER A 133 16.85 -0.12 1.86
CA SER A 133 17.64 -1.00 2.73
C SER A 133 17.70 -2.43 2.19
N ILE A 134 16.59 -2.99 1.72
CA ILE A 134 16.57 -4.32 1.08
C ILE A 134 17.39 -4.32 -0.20
N LEU A 135 17.18 -3.33 -1.07
CA LEU A 135 17.84 -3.25 -2.36
C LEU A 135 19.36 -3.10 -2.25
N ARG A 136 19.88 -2.58 -1.12
CA ARG A 136 21.34 -2.51 -0.91
C ARG A 136 22.02 -3.87 -0.96
N PHE A 137 21.31 -4.94 -0.60
CA PHE A 137 21.84 -6.30 -0.65
C PHE A 137 21.99 -6.82 -2.08
N PHE A 138 21.21 -6.28 -3.03
CA PHE A 138 21.16 -6.75 -4.41
C PHE A 138 21.83 -5.79 -5.40
N THR A 139 21.84 -4.48 -5.12
CA THR A 139 22.35 -3.46 -6.06
C THR A 139 22.92 -2.24 -5.32
N LYS A 140 23.93 -1.60 -5.92
CA LYS A 140 24.48 -0.31 -5.44
C LYS A 140 23.67 0.90 -5.92
N LYS A 141 22.76 0.74 -6.89
CA LYS A 141 21.95 1.82 -7.49
C LYS A 141 20.62 2.01 -6.74
N ILE A 142 20.72 2.25 -5.44
CA ILE A 142 19.57 2.27 -4.51
C ILE A 142 18.78 3.60 -4.58
N ALA A 143 19.42 4.67 -5.06
CA ALA A 143 18.85 6.02 -5.03
C ALA A 143 17.61 6.17 -5.93
N TYR A 144 17.64 5.55 -7.11
CA TYR A 144 16.56 5.68 -8.11
C TYR A 144 15.20 5.16 -7.61
N PRO A 145 15.06 3.90 -7.13
CA PRO A 145 13.78 3.40 -6.62
C PRO A 145 13.31 4.16 -5.37
N TYR A 146 14.23 4.61 -4.52
CA TYR A 146 13.89 5.45 -3.36
C TYR A 146 13.28 6.78 -3.79
N LEU A 147 13.93 7.48 -4.74
CA LEU A 147 13.47 8.76 -5.25
C LEU A 147 12.12 8.62 -5.94
N LEU A 148 11.99 7.65 -6.84
CA LEU A 148 10.74 7.40 -7.57
C LEU A 148 9.57 7.18 -6.60
N TRP A 149 9.73 6.28 -5.62
CA TRP A 149 8.68 6.02 -4.63
C TRP A 149 8.35 7.25 -3.78
N SER A 150 9.35 8.07 -3.46
CA SER A 150 9.13 9.30 -2.70
C SER A 150 8.38 10.38 -3.49
N LEU A 151 8.45 10.37 -4.82
CA LEU A 151 7.86 11.38 -5.70
C LEU A 151 6.42 11.05 -6.15
N ILE A 152 6.08 9.77 -6.27
CA ILE A 152 4.71 9.32 -6.67
C ILE A 152 3.58 10.04 -5.92
N PRO A 153 3.58 10.18 -4.57
CA PRO A 153 2.46 10.82 -3.88
C PRO A 153 2.30 12.30 -4.24
N TYR A 154 3.41 12.99 -4.49
CA TYR A 154 3.37 14.39 -4.94
C TYR A 154 2.80 14.47 -6.35
N GLN A 155 3.25 13.59 -7.26
CA GLN A 155 2.74 13.52 -8.62
C GLN A 155 1.23 13.25 -8.69
N LEU A 156 0.74 12.30 -7.90
CA LEU A 156 -0.70 12.01 -7.84
C LEU A 156 -1.49 13.20 -7.30
N LYS A 157 -0.96 13.91 -6.30
CA LYS A 157 -1.59 15.12 -5.75
C LYS A 157 -1.65 16.25 -6.78
N ASP A 158 -0.55 16.48 -7.50
CA ASP A 158 -0.49 17.50 -8.55
C ASP A 158 -1.46 17.17 -9.69
N ALA A 159 -1.58 15.88 -10.05
CA ALA A 159 -2.56 15.42 -11.03
C ALA A 159 -4.00 15.68 -10.59
N VAL A 160 -4.35 15.38 -9.31
CA VAL A 160 -5.67 15.67 -8.76
C VAL A 160 -5.97 17.17 -8.79
N ILE A 161 -5.01 18.00 -8.40
CA ILE A 161 -5.17 19.48 -8.42
C ILE A 161 -5.34 19.97 -9.86
N SER A 162 -4.50 19.50 -10.78
CA SER A 162 -4.55 19.85 -12.20
C SER A 162 -5.92 19.49 -12.80
N LEU A 163 -6.44 18.28 -12.53
CA LEU A 163 -7.77 17.86 -13.00
C LEU A 163 -8.88 18.80 -12.51
N LYS A 164 -8.87 19.19 -11.23
CA LYS A 164 -9.84 20.12 -10.66
C LYS A 164 -9.75 21.52 -11.28
N VAL A 165 -8.53 22.02 -11.51
CA VAL A 165 -8.33 23.33 -12.17
C VAL A 165 -8.82 23.29 -13.61
N GLN A 166 -8.53 22.21 -14.36
CA GLN A 166 -8.99 22.08 -15.74
C GLN A 166 -10.51 21.88 -15.83
N GLU A 167 -11.13 21.28 -14.82
CA GLU A 167 -12.58 21.22 -14.67
C GLU A 167 -13.20 22.61 -14.49
N LEU A 168 -12.65 23.44 -13.59
CA LEU A 168 -13.07 24.84 -13.44
C LEU A 168 -12.90 25.66 -14.74
N LYS A 169 -11.85 25.36 -15.51
CA LYS A 169 -11.58 25.98 -16.82
C LYS A 169 -12.38 25.36 -17.97
N LYS A 170 -13.21 24.34 -17.74
CA LYS A 170 -13.93 23.57 -18.77
C LYS A 170 -13.03 23.05 -19.91
N SER A 171 -11.74 22.82 -19.62
CA SER A 171 -10.72 22.39 -20.58
C SER A 171 -10.58 20.87 -20.59
N PRO A 172 -10.11 20.19 -21.66
CA PRO A 172 -10.06 18.73 -21.73
C PRO A 172 -9.09 18.09 -20.72
N VAL A 173 -9.32 16.81 -20.39
CA VAL A 173 -8.48 16.05 -19.45
C VAL A 173 -7.03 15.95 -19.93
N SER A 174 -6.82 15.81 -21.24
CA SER A 174 -5.50 15.79 -21.85
C SER A 174 -4.66 17.03 -21.52
N SER A 175 -5.29 18.21 -21.36
CA SER A 175 -4.61 19.44 -20.93
C SER A 175 -4.01 19.33 -19.52
N SER A 176 -4.61 18.52 -18.64
CA SER A 176 -4.07 18.30 -17.29
C SER A 176 -2.74 17.54 -17.33
N VAL A 177 -2.56 16.64 -18.30
CA VAL A 177 -1.33 15.85 -18.47
C VAL A 177 -0.14 16.76 -18.77
N PHE A 178 -0.31 17.72 -19.68
CA PHE A 178 0.75 18.67 -20.03
C PHE A 178 1.16 19.54 -18.83
N VAL A 179 0.19 19.99 -18.02
CA VAL A 179 0.46 20.78 -16.80
C VAL A 179 1.20 19.95 -15.75
N VAL A 180 0.80 18.69 -15.55
CA VAL A 180 1.49 17.81 -14.61
C VAL A 180 2.89 17.51 -15.10
N PHE A 181 3.07 17.32 -16.41
CA PHE A 181 4.37 17.07 -17.01
C PHE A 181 5.32 18.26 -16.88
N SER A 182 4.86 19.50 -17.12
CA SER A 182 5.67 20.70 -16.93
C SER A 182 6.11 20.86 -15.48
N GLU A 183 5.20 20.65 -14.52
CA GLU A 183 5.51 20.67 -13.08
C GLU A 183 6.57 19.61 -12.70
N GLN A 184 6.58 18.44 -13.36
CA GLN A 184 7.62 17.44 -13.12
C GLN A 184 8.99 17.86 -13.65
N LEU A 185 9.05 18.53 -14.81
CA LEU A 185 10.29 19.06 -15.35
C LEU A 185 10.88 20.13 -14.41
N GLU A 186 10.05 21.08 -13.96
CA GLU A 186 10.49 22.10 -13.00
C GLU A 186 10.99 21.49 -11.69
N ARG A 187 10.29 20.47 -11.17
CA ARG A 187 10.72 19.76 -9.97
C ARG A 187 12.03 19.00 -10.17
N SER A 188 12.25 18.42 -11.34
CA SER A 188 13.52 17.78 -11.71
C SER A 188 14.67 18.78 -11.68
N ASP A 189 14.48 19.97 -12.24
CA ASP A 189 15.46 21.03 -12.25
C ASP A 189 15.77 21.52 -10.82
N GLN A 190 14.73 21.74 -10.00
CA GLN A 190 14.88 22.11 -8.60
C GLN A 190 15.66 21.06 -7.79
N ILE A 191 15.37 19.77 -7.99
CA ILE A 191 16.11 18.67 -7.34
C ILE A 191 17.57 18.68 -7.78
N THR A 192 17.84 18.94 -9.06
CA THR A 192 19.18 19.01 -9.61
C THR A 192 19.97 20.17 -9.01
N ILE A 193 19.41 21.38 -9.00
CA ILE A 193 20.01 22.57 -8.40
C ILE A 193 20.30 22.34 -6.92
N ALA A 194 19.33 21.79 -6.16
CA ALA A 194 19.49 21.50 -4.74
C ALA A 194 20.61 20.48 -4.46
N ASN A 195 20.86 19.54 -5.38
CA ASN A 195 21.93 18.55 -5.26
C ASN A 195 23.30 19.09 -5.73
N ILE A 196 23.35 19.99 -6.71
CA ILE A 196 24.61 20.63 -7.15
C ILE A 196 25.27 21.36 -5.98
N HIS A 197 24.51 22.17 -5.24
CA HIS A 197 25.01 22.85 -4.03
C HIS A 197 25.48 21.88 -2.92
N ARG A 198 24.98 20.63 -2.94
CA ARG A 198 25.43 19.58 -2.00
C ARG A 198 26.70 18.88 -2.45
N LEU A 199 26.96 18.80 -3.75
CA LEU A 199 28.24 18.31 -4.28
C LEU A 199 29.38 19.25 -3.88
N GLU A 200 29.14 20.56 -3.93
CA GLU A 200 30.11 21.59 -3.54
C GLU A 200 30.41 21.60 -2.03
N SER A 201 29.44 21.22 -1.20
CA SER A 201 29.56 21.34 0.27
C SER A 201 30.06 20.09 1.00
N ASN A 202 30.38 18.98 0.30
CA ASN A 202 30.88 17.73 0.90
C ASN A 202 30.01 17.15 2.06
N ILE A 203 28.75 17.56 2.19
CA ILE A 203 27.87 17.15 3.29
C ILE A 203 27.36 15.72 3.09
N LYS A 204 28.08 14.74 3.65
CA LYS A 204 27.66 13.32 3.68
C LYS A 204 26.71 13.03 4.84
N ARG A 205 25.50 13.60 4.84
CA ARG A 205 24.47 13.23 5.84
C ARG A 205 23.62 12.07 5.33
N PHE A 206 23.80 10.89 5.91
CA PHE A 206 22.79 9.83 5.82
C PHE A 206 21.55 10.27 6.58
N ILE A 207 20.38 10.24 5.91
CA ILE A 207 19.09 10.44 6.58
C ILE A 207 18.80 9.17 7.38
N TYR A 208 19.36 9.08 8.59
CA TYR A 208 19.05 8.01 9.53
C TYR A 208 17.70 8.32 10.16
N LYS A 209 16.62 7.69 9.65
CA LYS A 209 15.32 7.79 10.31
C LYS A 209 15.37 7.01 11.62
N ARG A 210 15.12 7.69 12.75
CA ARG A 210 15.03 7.07 14.07
C ARG A 210 13.90 6.03 14.07
N ARG A 211 14.26 4.76 14.25
CA ARG A 211 13.31 3.63 14.31
C ARG A 211 12.49 3.68 15.60
N SER A 212 11.25 3.25 15.52
CA SER A 212 10.35 3.18 16.68
C SER A 212 10.45 1.81 17.36
N LYS A 213 11.03 1.75 18.57
CA LYS A 213 11.10 0.51 19.36
C LYS A 213 9.70 0.01 19.75
N LYS A 214 8.79 0.91 20.13
CA LYS A 214 7.41 0.58 20.52
C LYS A 214 6.67 -0.20 19.44
N PHE A 215 6.69 0.30 18.19
CA PHE A 215 5.98 -0.38 17.09
C PHE A 215 6.73 -1.61 16.58
N THR A 216 8.06 -1.65 16.70
CA THR A 216 8.82 -2.87 16.41
C THR A 216 8.41 -4.00 17.36
N LEU A 217 8.31 -3.71 18.66
CA LEU A 217 7.85 -4.67 19.66
C LEU A 217 6.39 -5.06 19.43
N PHE A 218 5.52 -4.09 19.12
CA PHE A 218 4.11 -4.35 18.82
C PHE A 218 3.94 -5.36 17.67
N PHE A 219 4.58 -5.16 16.52
CA PHE A 219 4.53 -6.12 15.41
C PHE A 219 5.12 -7.49 15.78
N PHE A 220 6.15 -7.52 16.62
CA PHE A 220 6.74 -8.77 17.09
C PHE A 220 5.79 -9.53 18.02
N ILE A 221 5.07 -8.84 18.91
CA ILE A 221 4.04 -9.45 19.76
C ILE A 221 2.91 -10.02 18.90
N LEU A 222 2.41 -9.27 17.92
CA LEU A 222 1.38 -9.76 16.99
C LEU A 222 1.85 -10.99 16.23
N PHE A 223 3.11 -10.99 15.75
CA PHE A 223 3.72 -12.17 15.14
C PHE A 223 3.68 -13.40 16.08
N VAL A 224 4.08 -13.24 17.34
CA VAL A 224 4.07 -14.34 18.33
C VAL A 224 2.65 -14.83 18.60
N ILE A 225 1.66 -13.93 18.72
CA ILE A 225 0.25 -14.28 18.92
C ILE A 225 -0.28 -15.08 17.72
N ASN A 226 -0.05 -14.59 16.49
CA ASN A 226 -0.51 -15.26 15.27
C ASN A 226 0.16 -16.63 15.08
N PHE A 227 1.45 -16.73 15.42
CA PHE A 227 2.16 -18.01 15.40
C PHE A 227 1.61 -18.99 16.45
N ALA A 228 1.32 -18.53 17.67
CA ALA A 228 0.71 -19.37 18.71
C ALA A 228 -0.70 -19.83 18.31
N LEU A 229 -1.51 -18.93 17.73
CA LEU A 229 -2.83 -19.28 17.19
C LEU A 229 -2.71 -20.37 16.12
N MET A 230 -1.79 -20.22 15.17
CA MET A 230 -1.53 -21.23 14.13
C MET A 230 -1.21 -22.60 14.76
N LEU A 231 -0.34 -22.66 15.76
CA LEU A 231 0.01 -23.91 16.46
C LEU A 231 -1.20 -24.53 17.19
N ILE A 232 -2.02 -23.71 17.84
CA ILE A 232 -3.23 -24.18 18.53
C ILE A 232 -4.21 -24.79 17.53
N PHE A 233 -4.46 -24.13 16.39
CA PHE A 233 -5.34 -24.66 15.36
C PHE A 233 -4.80 -25.96 14.74
N GLN A 234 -3.49 -26.04 14.49
CA GLN A 234 -2.85 -27.29 14.05
C GLN A 234 -3.05 -28.42 15.07
N TYR A 235 -2.94 -28.14 16.37
CA TYR A 235 -3.13 -29.14 17.43
C TYR A 235 -4.58 -29.60 17.57
N ILE A 236 -5.56 -28.72 17.33
CA ILE A 236 -6.99 -29.01 17.50
C ILE A 236 -7.57 -29.80 16.30
N ASN A 237 -6.80 -30.04 15.23
CA ASN A 237 -7.28 -30.70 13.99
C ASN A 237 -8.51 -30.01 13.36
N LEU A 238 -8.67 -28.71 13.58
CA LEU A 238 -9.63 -27.83 12.89
C LEU A 238 -8.94 -27.05 11.76
#